data_AF-A0A7W1Q0F3-F1
#
_entry.id   AF-A0A7W1Q0F3-F1
#
_cell.length_a   1.000
_cell.length_b   1.000
_cell.length_c   1.000
_cell.angle_alpha   90.00
_cell.angle_beta   90.00
_cell.angle_gamma   90.00
#
_symmetry.space_group_name_H-M   'P 1'
#
loop_
_entity.id
_entity.type
_entity.pdbx_description
1 polymer ?
#
loop_
_entity_poly.entity_id
_entity_poly.type
_entity_poly.pdbx_seq_one_letter_code
_entity_poly.pdbx_strand_id
1 'polypeptide(L)' 'EEPYRHLVDTAEALLGRPLPPLQRRWSGVYAEATTPGELIHRAAPDPRLWVVTGPGGRGMTLSPALAEQTADLIGL' A
#
# COMPACT_ATOMS: atom_id res chain seq x y z
N GLU A 1 -18.06 2.51 -12.16
CA GLU A 1 -19.21 1.88 -11.46
C GLU A 1 -19.02 0.41 -11.14
N GLU A 2 -18.66 -0.46 -12.09
CA GLU A 2 -18.62 -1.91 -11.85
C GLU A 2 -17.76 -2.36 -10.64
N PRO A 3 -16.52 -1.88 -10.44
CA PRO A 3 -15.73 -2.24 -9.25
C PRO A 3 -16.40 -1.84 -7.93
N TYR A 4 -17.09 -0.70 -7.90
CA TYR A 4 -17.76 -0.23 -6.69
C TYR A 4 -19.02 -1.03 -6.37
N ARG A 5 -19.77 -1.44 -7.40
CA ARG A 5 -20.92 -2.34 -7.23
C ARG A 5 -20.47 -3.70 -6.67
N HIS A 6 -19.39 -4.26 -7.22
CA HIS A 6 -18.83 -5.50 -6.70
C HIS A 6 -18.45 -5.40 -5.20
N LEU A 7 -17.87 -4.27 -4.76
CA LEU A 7 -17.57 -4.04 -3.34
C LEU A 7 -18.82 -3.99 -2.46
N VAL A 8 -19.90 -3.35 -2.93
CA VAL A 8 -21.19 -3.31 -2.22
C VAL A 8 -21.76 -4.72 -2.11
N ASP A 9 -21.89 -5.43 -3.24
CA ASP A 9 -22.46 -6.78 -3.29
C ASP A 9 -21.69 -7.74 -2.36
N THR A 10 -20.36 -7.68 -2.40
CA THR A 10 -19.48 -8.50 -1.55
C THR A 10 -19.69 -8.18 -0.07
N ALA A 11 -19.71 -6.90 0.30
CA ALA A 11 -19.87 -6.49 1.69
C ALA A 11 -21.24 -6.85 2.24
N GLU A 12 -22.32 -6.65 1.48
CA GLU A 12 -23.67 -7.04 1.89
C GLU A 12 -23.82 -8.55 2.04
N ALA A 13 -23.21 -9.34 1.15
CA ALA A 13 -23.17 -10.79 1.27
C ALA A 13 -22.43 -11.26 2.52
N LEU A 14 -21.29 -10.64 2.86
CA LEU A 14 -20.51 -10.96 4.06
C LEU A 14 -21.22 -10.54 5.36
N LEU A 15 -21.93 -9.40 5.35
CA LEU A 15 -22.60 -8.85 6.53
C LEU A 15 -24.04 -9.37 6.71
N GLY A 16 -24.63 -9.98 5.69
CA GLY A 16 -26.00 -10.49 5.70
C GLY A 16 -27.08 -9.40 5.79
N ARG A 17 -26.75 -8.16 5.41
CA ARG A 17 -27.65 -7.00 5.48
C ARG A 17 -27.26 -5.92 4.48
N PRO A 18 -28.20 -5.04 4.06
CA PRO A 18 -27.86 -3.92 3.20
C PRO A 18 -26.90 -2.94 3.86
N LEU A 19 -26.01 -2.35 3.07
CA LEU A 19 -25.12 -1.28 3.51
C LEU A 19 -25.89 0.04 3.63
N PRO A 20 -25.50 0.92 4.57
CA PRO A 20 -25.93 2.31 4.56
C PRO A 20 -25.49 3.04 3.27
N PRO A 21 -26.11 4.19 2.94
CA PRO A 21 -25.74 4.97 1.76
C PRO A 21 -24.25 5.35 1.76
N LEU A 22 -23.57 5.07 0.64
CA LEU A 22 -22.16 5.37 0.48
C LEU A 22 -21.90 6.88 0.45
N GLN A 23 -21.06 7.36 1.38
CA GLN A 23 -20.79 8.80 1.53
C GLN A 23 -19.66 9.29 0.62
N ARG A 24 -18.61 8.48 0.43
CA ARG A 24 -17.41 8.86 -0.33
C ARG A 24 -16.82 7.63 -1.03
N ARG A 25 -16.18 7.88 -2.17
CA ARG A 25 -15.42 6.90 -2.95
C ARG A 25 -14.01 7.44 -3.16
N TRP A 26 -13.04 6.56 -3.24
CA TRP A 26 -11.69 6.88 -3.64
C TRP A 26 -11.08 5.72 -4.40
N SER A 27 -10.09 6.03 -5.22
CA SER A 27 -9.23 5.06 -5.89
C SER A 27 -7.78 5.44 -5.61
N GLY A 28 -6.93 4.44 -5.47
CA GLY A 28 -5.51 4.61 -5.25
C GLY A 28 -4.72 3.69 -6.16
N VAL A 29 -3.43 3.99 -6.29
CA VAL A 29 -2.47 3.14 -7.02
C VAL A 29 -1.50 2.57 -6.01
N TYR A 30 -1.24 1.27 -6.09
CA TYR A 30 -0.15 0.65 -5.38
C TYR A 30 1.11 0.66 -6.23
N ALA A 31 2.17 1.25 -5.69
CA ALA A 31 3.52 0.94 -6.14
C ALA A 31 3.92 -0.40 -5.50
N GLU A 32 4.22 -1.39 -6.32
CA GLU A 32 4.60 -2.76 -5.90
C GLU A 32 6.03 -3.03 -6.37
N ALA A 33 6.90 -3.48 -5.46
CA ALA A 33 8.19 -4.03 -5.85
C ALA A 33 7.97 -5.36 -6.59
N THR A 34 8.60 -5.52 -7.76
CA THR A 34 8.39 -6.70 -8.62
C THR A 34 9.44 -7.79 -8.44
N THR A 35 10.52 -7.51 -7.71
CA THR A 35 11.57 -8.48 -7.40
C THR A 35 11.04 -9.51 -6.39
N PRO A 36 11.10 -10.82 -6.69
CA PRO A 36 10.66 -11.85 -5.75
C PRO A 36 11.40 -11.75 -4.41
N GLY A 37 10.64 -11.72 -3.32
CA GLY A 37 11.18 -11.64 -1.96
C GLY A 37 11.48 -10.21 -1.46
N GLU A 38 11.41 -9.18 -2.31
CA GLU A 38 11.53 -7.80 -1.86
C GLU A 38 10.20 -7.25 -1.35
N LEU A 39 10.18 -6.77 -0.10
CA LEU A 39 9.01 -6.10 0.50
C LEU A 39 8.88 -4.63 0.07
N ILE A 40 10.00 -4.01 -0.29
CA ILE A 40 10.10 -2.62 -0.72
C ILE A 40 11.33 -2.46 -1.62
N HIS A 41 11.24 -1.60 -2.62
CA HIS A 41 12.36 -1.20 -3.45
C HIS A 41 13.15 -0.06 -2.78
N ARG A 42 14.47 -0.24 -2.68
CA ARG A 42 15.41 0.78 -2.22
C ARG A 42 16.49 1.00 -3.26
N ALA A 43 16.76 2.25 -3.60
CA ALA A 43 17.83 2.62 -4.52
C ALA A 43 18.49 3.94 -4.11
N ALA A 44 19.78 4.07 -4.42
CA ALA A 44 20.57 5.28 -4.22
C ALA A 44 21.11 5.78 -5.58
N PRO A 45 20.29 6.46 -6.39
CA PRO A 45 20.71 6.93 -7.72
C PRO A 45 21.77 8.05 -7.65
N ASP A 46 21.94 8.69 -6.49
CA ASP A 46 22.94 9.71 -6.20
C ASP A 46 23.41 9.56 -4.74
N PRO A 47 24.67 9.91 -4.38
CA PRO A 47 25.17 9.79 -3.00
C PRO A 47 24.35 10.51 -1.92
N ARG A 48 23.53 11.49 -2.30
CA ARG A 48 22.69 12.28 -1.38
C ARG A 48 21.19 11.96 -1.50
N LEU A 49 20.80 10.98 -2.31
CA LEU A 49 19.42 10.65 -2.59
C LEU A 49 19.12 9.17 -2.35
N TRP A 50 18.07 8.91 -1.59
CA TRP A 50 17.50 7.57 -1.41
C TRP A 50 16.06 7.55 -1.92
N VAL A 51 15.75 6.53 -2.73
CA VAL A 51 14.40 6.20 -3.17
C VAL A 51 13.93 5.00 -2.37
N VAL A 52 12.77 5.13 -1.72
CA VAL A 52 12.14 4.09 -0.90
C VAL A 52 10.69 4.00 -1.33
N THR A 53 10.32 2.96 -2.07
CA THR A 53 9.00 2.83 -2.71
C THR A 53 8.64 1.37 -3.00
N GLY A 54 7.46 1.09 -3.53
CA GLY A 54 7.05 -0.28 -3.84
C GLY A 54 6.47 -1.11 -2.68
N PRO A 55 5.90 -0.54 -1.59
CA PRO A 55 5.46 -1.36 -0.46
C PRO A 55 4.17 -2.17 -0.74
N GLY A 56 3.49 -1.94 -1.88
CA GLY A 56 2.43 -2.86 -2.32
C GLY A 56 1.17 -2.86 -1.47
N GLY A 57 0.74 -1.68 -1.03
CA GLY A 57 -0.41 -1.53 -0.13
C GLY A 57 -0.12 -1.91 1.33
N ARG A 58 1.09 -2.34 1.64
CA ARG A 58 1.54 -2.65 3.02
C ARG A 58 2.24 -1.46 3.68
N GLY A 59 2.29 -0.32 2.99
CA GLY A 59 3.03 0.86 3.42
C GLY A 59 2.57 1.41 4.77
N MET A 60 1.27 1.49 5.03
CA MET A 60 0.78 2.00 6.32
C MET A 60 1.26 1.14 7.49
N THR A 61 1.04 -0.18 7.40
CA THR A 61 1.38 -1.13 8.48
C THR A 61 2.88 -1.26 8.69
N LEU A 62 3.65 -1.33 7.60
CA LEU A 62 5.09 -1.60 7.67
C LEU A 62 5.96 -0.34 7.72
N SER A 63 5.40 0.85 7.57
CA SER A 63 6.19 2.09 7.48
C SER A 63 7.20 2.28 8.62
N PRO A 64 6.91 2.00 9.91
CA PRO A 64 7.89 2.22 10.97
C PRO A 64 9.12 1.32 10.82
N ALA A 65 8.90 0.01 10.61
CA ALA A 65 9.98 -0.95 10.45
C ALA A 65 10.78 -0.72 9.15
N LEU A 66 10.10 -0.36 8.06
CA LEU A 66 10.78 -0.05 6.80
C LEU A 66 11.62 1.22 6.90
N ALA A 67 11.17 2.21 7.68
CA ALA A 67 11.91 3.43 7.96
C ALA A 67 13.15 3.14 8.81
N GLU A 68 13.01 2.42 9.93
CA GLU A 68 14.10 1.99 10.80
C GLU A 68 15.18 1.24 10.01
N GLN A 69 14.80 0.18 9.29
CA GLN A 69 15.73 -0.59 8.45
C GLN A 69 16.41 0.26 7.37
N THR A 70 15.73 1.27 6.86
CA THR A 70 16.33 2.19 5.88
C THR A 70 17.34 3.10 6.57
N ALA A 71 17.01 3.66 7.74
CA ALA A 71 17.92 4.49 8.52
C ALA A 71 19.21 3.74 8.86
N ASP A 72 19.08 2.50 9.37
CA ASP A 72 20.22 1.62 9.66
C ASP A 72 21.09 1.38 8.42
N LEU A 73 20.46 1.09 7.27
CA LEU A 73 21.16 0.82 6.01
C LEU A 73 21.97 2.04 5.53
N ILE A 74 21.50 3.25 5.83
CA ILE A 74 22.12 4.50 5.38
C ILE A 74 22.96 5.19 6.46
N GLY A 75 23.08 4.57 7.64
CA GLY A 75 23.87 5.06 8.77
C GLY A 75 23.31 6.31 9.43
N LEU A 76 21.98 6.42 9.55
CA LEU A 76 21.29 7.48 10.32
C LEU A 76 20.89 7.05 11.73
#